data_AF-A0AAW5S1F5-F1
#
_entry.id   AF-A0AAW5S1F5-F1
#
_cell.length_a   1.000
_cell.length_b   1.000
_cell.length_c   1.000
_cell.angle_alpha   90.00
_cell.angle_beta   90.00
_cell.angle_gamma   90.00
#
_symmetry.space_group_name_H-M   'P 1'
#
loop_
_entity.id
_entity.type
_entity.pdbx_description
1 polymer ?
#
loop_
_entity_poly.entity_id
_entity_poly.type
_entity_poly.pdbx_seq_one_letter_code
_entity_poly.pdbx_strand_id
1 'polypeptide(L)' 'MRKKVEIEVDLELVDEAIRRFHLADAREAVNLALRTLLHEGDSVASEDEYDEFSDLSAWQPRRNAESG' A
#
# COMPACT_ATOMS: atom_id res chain seq x y z
N MET A 1 -8.26 -11.38 -19.49
CA MET A 1 -7.51 -11.87 -20.67
C MET A 1 -6.07 -11.42 -20.55
N ARG A 2 -5.07 -12.30 -20.69
CA ARG A 2 -3.65 -11.89 -20.63
C ARG A 2 -3.09 -11.89 -22.05
N LYS A 3 -2.54 -10.77 -22.51
CA LYS A 3 -1.79 -10.68 -23.75
C LYS A 3 -0.30 -10.64 -23.40
N LYS A 4 0.54 -11.34 -24.17
CA LYS A 4 1.99 -11.22 -24.06
C LYS A 4 2.40 -9.91 -24.74
N VAL A 5 3.12 -9.06 -24.01
CA VAL A 5 3.70 -7.82 -24.51
C VAL A 5 5.19 -7.90 -24.22
N GLU A 6 6.01 -7.56 -25.20
CA GLU A 6 7.47 -7.54 -25.06
C GLU A 6 7.89 -6.08 -24.90
N ILE A 7 8.58 -5.79 -23.80
CA ILE A 7 9.05 -4.45 -23.41
C ILE A 7 10.47 -4.59 -22.87
N GLU A 8 11.30 -3.58 -23.12
CA GLU A 8 12.61 -3.45 -22.50
C GLU A 8 12.45 -2.65 -21.20
N VAL A 9 13.00 -3.19 -20.11
CA VAL A 9 12.92 -2.57 -18.77
C VAL A 9 14.28 -2.68 -18.12
N ASP A 10 14.64 -1.66 -17.35
CA ASP A 10 15.86 -1.68 -16.53
C ASP A 10 15.78 -2.78 -15.47
N LEU A 11 16.76 -3.69 -15.49
CA LEU A 11 16.83 -4.81 -14.56
C LEU A 11 17.09 -4.35 -13.13
N GLU A 12 17.87 -3.29 -12.92
CA GLU A 12 18.15 -2.79 -11.57
C GLU A 12 16.86 -2.24 -10.93
N LEU A 13 16.02 -1.57 -11.72
CA LEU A 13 14.73 -1.07 -11.26
C LEU A 13 13.77 -2.22 -10.89
N VAL A 14 13.76 -3.28 -11.69
CA VAL A 14 12.94 -4.46 -11.45
C VAL A 14 13.41 -5.19 -10.19
N ASP A 15 14.71 -5.39 -10.04
CA ASP A 15 15.28 -6.06 -8.87
C ASP A 15 15.01 -5.28 -7.58
N GLU A 16 15.14 -3.94 -7.62
CA GLU A 16 14.81 -3.10 -6.47
C GLU A 16 13.31 -3.15 -6.15
N ALA A 17 12.44 -3.16 -7.16
CA ALA A 17 10.99 -3.33 -6.94
C ALA A 17 10.66 -4.70 -6.35
N ILE A 18 11.27 -5.77 -6.85
CA ILE A 18 11.12 -7.13 -6.31
C ILE A 18 11.57 -7.17 -4.85
N ARG A 19 12.72 -6.57 -4.53
CA ARG A 19 13.27 -6.54 -3.18
C ARG A 19 12.40 -5.70 -2.23
N ARG A 20 11.98 -4.51 -2.65
CA ARG A 20 11.23 -3.54 -1.84
C ARG A 20 9.80 -3.98 -1.55
N PHE A 21 9.17 -4.64 -2.53
CA PHE A 21 7.77 -5.08 -2.43
C PHE A 21 7.64 -6.60 -2.26
N HIS A 22 8.76 -7.32 -2.06
CA HIS A 22 8.81 -8.78 -1.86
C HIS A 22 8.07 -9.58 -2.95
N LEU A 23 8.28 -9.23 -4.20
CA LEU A 23 7.57 -9.84 -5.33
C LEU A 23 8.30 -11.09 -5.84
N ALA A 24 7.57 -11.99 -6.50
CA ALA A 24 8.15 -13.25 -6.96
C ALA A 24 8.87 -13.13 -8.31
N ASP A 25 8.46 -12.17 -9.15
CA ASP A 25 8.93 -12.10 -10.54
C ASP A 25 8.80 -10.69 -11.13
N ALA A 26 9.58 -10.40 -12.18
CA ALA A 26 9.55 -9.15 -12.92
C ALA A 26 8.16 -8.82 -13.46
N ARG A 27 7.42 -9.85 -13.89
CA ARG A 27 6.04 -9.71 -14.36
C ARG A 27 5.11 -9.17 -13.26
N GLU A 28 5.36 -9.57 -12.02
CA GLU A 28 4.57 -9.13 -10.88
C GLU A 28 4.94 -7.69 -10.49
N ALA A 29 6.22 -7.34 -10.51
CA ALA A 29 6.70 -5.96 -10.32
C ALA A 29 6.10 -4.99 -11.33
N VAL A 30 6.12 -5.34 -12.62
CA VAL A 30 5.52 -4.49 -13.67
C VAL A 30 4.01 -4.38 -13.50
N ASN A 31 3.32 -5.47 -13.17
CA ASN A 31 1.86 -5.40 -12.94
C ASN A 31 1.50 -4.59 -11.70
N LEU A 32 2.31 -4.64 -10.64
CA LEU A 32 2.12 -3.83 -9.45
C LEU A 32 2.31 -2.34 -9.79
N ALA A 33 3.41 -1.99 -10.45
CA ALA A 33 3.68 -0.61 -10.86
C ALA A 33 2.57 -0.04 -11.75
N LEU A 34 2.10 -0.80 -12.74
CA LEU A 34 0.98 -0.39 -13.59
C LEU A 34 -0.32 -0.21 -12.81
N ARG A 35 -0.59 -1.07 -11.84
CA ARG A 35 -1.77 -0.93 -10.96
C ARG A 35 -1.68 0.31 -10.09
N THR A 36 -0.52 0.60 -9.50
CA THR A 36 -0.32 1.80 -8.70
C THR A 36 -0.49 3.06 -9.53
N LEU A 37 0.10 3.12 -10.74
CA LEU A 37 -0.07 4.27 -11.64
C LEU A 37 -1.53 4.51 -12.05
N LEU A 38 -2.28 3.43 -12.29
CA LEU A 38 -3.71 3.52 -12.61
C LEU A 38 -4.57 3.86 -11.38
N HIS A 39 -4.17 3.39 -10.19
CA HIS A 39 -4.89 3.66 -8.95
C HIS A 39 -4.64 5.08 -8.44
N GLU A 40 -3.43 5.62 -8.61
CA GLU A 40 -3.09 7.00 -8.23
C GLU A 40 -3.84 8.04 -9.08
N GLY A 41 -4.22 7.66 -10.31
CA GLY A 41 -5.15 8.44 -11.14
C GLY A 41 -6.58 8.52 -10.59
N ASP A 42 -7.01 7.53 -9.79
CA ASP A 42 -8.31 7.49 -9.10
C ASP A 42 -8.21 7.98 -7.63
N SER A 43 -7.02 7.98 -7.02
CA SER A 43 -6.83 8.22 -5.59
C SER A 43 -6.42 9.64 -5.21
N VAL A 44 -6.66 10.65 -6.06
CA VAL A 44 -6.61 12.07 -5.63
C VAL A 44 -7.78 12.41 -4.68
N ALA A 45 -8.55 11.41 -4.24
CA ALA A 45 -9.57 11.50 -3.22
C ALA A 45 -9.43 10.37 -2.20
N SER A 46 -8.23 10.13 -1.66
CA SER A 46 -8.16 9.54 -0.31
C SER A 46 -8.39 10.67 0.69
N GLU A 47 -9.67 11.02 0.88
CA GLU A 47 -10.12 11.66 2.11
C GLU A 47 -9.62 10.80 3.27
N ASP A 48 -9.01 11.46 4.24
CA ASP A 48 -8.63 10.91 5.53
C ASP A 48 -9.83 10.22 6.20
N GLU A 49 -10.10 8.96 5.89
CA GLU A 49 -10.91 8.10 6.74
C GLU A 49 -10.09 7.81 8.00
N TYR A 50 -10.28 8.70 8.97
CA TYR A 50 -9.94 8.48 10.37
C TYR A 50 -10.50 7.12 10.81
N ASP A 51 -9.62 6.12 10.91
CA ASP A 51 -9.99 4.80 11.41
C ASP A 51 -10.00 4.82 12.95
N GLU A 52 -11.20 4.90 13.54
CA GLU A 52 -11.43 4.89 14.99
C GLU A 52 -10.92 3.60 15.68
N PHE A 53 -10.47 2.59 14.91
CA PHE A 53 -9.84 1.38 15.43
C PHE A 53 -8.32 1.49 15.65
N SER A 54 -7.67 2.54 15.15
CA SER A 54 -6.22 2.78 15.35
C SER A 54 -5.89 3.55 16.64
N ASP A 55 -6.89 4.17 17.27
CA ASP A 55 -6.69 4.89 18.51
C ASP A 55 -6.73 3.91 19.70
N LEU A 56 -5.56 3.43 20.10
CA LEU A 56 -5.34 2.57 21.28
C LEU A 56 -5.86 3.19 22.60
N SER A 57 -6.21 4.47 22.59
CA SER A 57 -6.89 5.15 23.69
C SER A 57 -8.35 4.68 23.88
N ALA A 58 -9.01 4.11 22.87
CA ALA A 58 -10.37 3.59 22.94
C ALA A 58 -10.51 2.33 23.83
N TRP A 59 -9.41 1.61 24.07
CA TRP A 59 -9.36 0.41 24.92
C TRP A 59 -8.86 0.69 26.33
N GLN A 60 -8.50 1.94 26.65
CA GLN A 60 -8.06 2.29 28.00
C GLN A 60 -9.29 2.34 28.92
N PRO A 61 -9.43 1.43 29.90
CA PRO A 61 -10.48 1.54 30.89
C PRO A 61 -10.21 2.82 31.68
N ARG A 62 -11.15 3.77 31.69
CA ARG A 62 -11.08 4.98 32.50
C ARG A 62 -10.99 4.57 33.98
N ARG A 63 -9.78 4.35 34.48
CA ARG A 63 -9.52 3.93 35.85
C ARG A 63 -8.97 5.11 36.65
N ASN A 64 -9.85 5.56 37.55
CA ASN A 64 -9.60 6.15 38.87
C ASN A 64 -9.25 7.63 38.99
N ALA A 65 -10.15 8.37 39.66
CA ALA A 65 -9.98 9.00 40.99
C ALA A 65 -11.04 10.13 41.10
N GLU A 66 -12.20 9.93 41.73
CA GLU A 66 -12.44 10.01 43.18
C GLU A 66 -11.85 11.25 43.86
N SER A 67 -12.75 12.07 44.43
CA SER A 67 -12.60 13.10 45.49
C SER A 67 -12.83 14.54 45.05
N GLY A 68 -13.92 15.13 45.56
CA GLY A 68 -14.29 16.54 45.48
C GLY A 68 -15.77 16.75 45.72
#